data_AF-A0A135VXJ4-F1
#
_entry.id   AF-A0A135VXJ4-F1
#
_cell.length_a   1.000
_cell.length_b   1.000
_cell.length_c   1.000
_cell.angle_alpha   90.00
_cell.angle_beta   90.00
_cell.angle_gamma   90.00
#
_symmetry.space_group_name_H-M   'P 1'
#
loop_
_entity.id
_entity.type
_entity.pdbx_description
1 polymer ?
#
loop_
_entity_poly.entity_id
_entity_poly.type
_entity_poly.pdbx_seq_one_letter_code
_entity_poly.pdbx_strand_id
1 'polypeptide(L)'
;MTSKPTLDDLPDQVFVALGRRGMEGIPLKECTYACDGKELTLIEMNREPEKITGRDIENVVENWAVECNKCKKPFIIRCQIRYANGKRMDTMVNLLDDEGNDLGWLGSY
;
A
#
# COMPACT_ATOMS: atom_id res chain seq x y z
N MET A 1 14.25 17.89 6.53
CA MET A 1 13.36 18.33 5.44
C MET A 1 12.34 17.21 5.28
N THR A 2 11.12 17.37 5.78
CA THR A 2 10.04 16.40 5.54
C THR A 2 9.56 16.61 4.12
N SER A 3 10.12 15.82 3.19
CA SER A 3 9.61 15.71 1.83
C SER A 3 8.13 15.32 1.90
N LYS A 4 7.30 15.93 1.04
CA LYS A 4 5.91 15.49 0.89
C LYS A 4 5.92 14.03 0.42
N PRO A 5 5.05 13.16 0.97
CA PRO A 5 4.96 11.78 0.51
C PRO A 5 4.61 11.74 -0.97
N THR A 6 5.18 10.78 -1.68
CA THR A 6 4.96 10.55 -3.11
C THR A 6 4.77 9.06 -3.38
N LEU A 7 4.18 8.70 -4.52
CA LEU A 7 4.05 7.28 -4.87
C LEU A 7 5.39 6.58 -5.10
N ASP A 8 6.49 7.32 -5.24
CA ASP A 8 7.85 6.76 -5.33
C ASP A 8 8.32 6.16 -3.99
N ASP A 9 7.65 6.50 -2.88
CA ASP A 9 7.89 5.89 -1.56
C ASP A 9 7.30 4.47 -1.44
N LEU A 10 6.41 4.09 -2.38
CA LEU A 10 5.85 2.75 -2.51
C LEU A 10 6.64 1.93 -3.55
N PRO A 11 6.80 0.61 -3.36
CA PRO A 11 7.40 -0.25 -4.37
C PRO A 11 6.53 -0.31 -5.62
N ASP A 12 7.13 -0.65 -6.77
CA ASP A 12 6.37 -0.77 -8.02
C ASP A 12 5.47 -2.01 -8.04
N GLN A 13 5.84 -3.05 -7.30
CA GLN A 13 5.11 -4.31 -7.21
C GLN A 13 5.11 -4.87 -5.78
N VAL A 14 4.08 -5.64 -5.46
CA VAL A 14 3.97 -6.47 -4.25
C VAL A 14 3.98 -7.93 -4.65
N PHE A 15 4.22 -8.83 -3.69
CA PHE A 15 4.31 -10.25 -4.00
C PHE A 15 3.22 -11.06 -3.31
N VAL A 16 2.61 -11.98 -4.07
CA VAL A 16 1.67 -12.97 -3.55
C VAL A 16 2.31 -14.36 -3.61
N ALA A 17 2.12 -15.15 -2.55
CA ALA A 17 2.57 -16.53 -2.52
C ALA A 17 1.59 -17.45 -3.27
N LEU A 18 2.09 -18.19 -4.26
CA LEU A 18 1.33 -19.16 -5.05
C LEU A 18 1.59 -20.61 -4.60
N GLY A 19 1.86 -20.80 -3.32
CA GLY A 19 2.25 -22.09 -2.73
C GLY A 19 3.52 -22.65 -3.39
N ARG A 20 3.44 -23.86 -3.96
CA ARG A 20 4.59 -24.51 -4.60
C ARG A 20 5.04 -23.87 -5.92
N ARG A 21 4.23 -22.97 -6.49
CA ARG A 21 4.56 -22.27 -7.74
C ARG A 21 5.48 -21.06 -7.51
N GLY A 22 5.82 -20.76 -6.26
CA GLY A 22 6.69 -19.64 -5.90
C GLY A 22 5.90 -18.39 -5.55
N MET A 23 6.40 -17.24 -5.98
CA MET A 23 5.79 -15.93 -5.77
C MET A 23 5.49 -15.26 -7.11
N GLU A 24 4.40 -14.52 -7.17
CA GLU A 24 4.04 -13.69 -8.32
C GLU A 24 4.08 -12.22 -7.91
N GLY A 25 4.72 -11.40 -8.75
CA GLY A 25 4.76 -9.95 -8.58
C GLY A 25 3.51 -9.33 -9.19
N ILE A 26 2.78 -8.54 -8.39
CA ILE A 26 1.58 -7.83 -8.78
C ILE A 26 1.90 -6.33 -8.78
N PRO A 27 1.67 -5.60 -9.89
CA PRO A 27 1.85 -4.15 -9.95
C PRO A 27 1.03 -3.44 -8.88
N LEU A 28 1.67 -2.61 -8.05
CA LEU A 28 1.00 -1.88 -6.98
C LEU A 28 0.36 -0.58 -7.50
N LYS A 29 1.01 0.06 -8.46
CA LYS A 29 0.67 1.41 -8.93
C LYS A 29 -0.28 1.38 -10.14
N GLU A 30 -1.20 0.43 -10.18
CA GLU A 30 -2.22 0.30 -11.24
C GLU A 30 -3.66 0.42 -10.68
N CYS A 31 -4.61 0.74 -11.57
CA CYS A 31 -6.03 0.86 -11.26
C CYS A 31 -6.58 -0.49 -10.76
N THR A 32 -7.11 -0.52 -9.54
CA THR A 32 -7.75 -1.74 -9.01
C THR A 32 -9.06 -2.11 -9.69
N TYR A 33 -9.71 -1.16 -10.35
CA TYR A 33 -10.96 -1.39 -11.07
C TYR A 33 -10.68 -1.91 -12.48
N ALA A 34 -11.67 -2.53 -13.12
CA ALA A 34 -11.62 -3.04 -14.51
C ALA A 34 -11.54 -1.91 -15.55
N CYS A 35 -10.51 -1.07 -15.44
CA CYS A 35 -10.29 0.16 -16.18
C CYS A 35 -8.94 0.16 -16.92
N ASP A 36 -8.04 -0.77 -16.63
CA ASP A 36 -6.68 -0.89 -17.19
C ASP A 36 -5.85 0.40 -17.11
N GLY A 37 -6.13 1.25 -16.11
CA GLY A 37 -5.36 2.46 -15.87
C GLY A 37 -4.03 2.13 -15.19
N LYS A 38 -2.92 2.69 -15.70
CA LYS A 38 -1.57 2.45 -15.17
C LYS A 38 -0.95 3.65 -14.47
N GLU A 39 -1.70 4.74 -14.39
CA GLU A 39 -1.25 5.98 -13.81
C GLU A 39 -2.19 6.37 -12.68
N LEU A 40 -1.60 6.56 -11.51
CA LEU A 40 -2.28 6.98 -10.29
C LEU A 40 -1.75 8.35 -9.87
N THR A 41 -2.63 9.17 -9.33
CA THR A 41 -2.27 10.41 -8.66
C THR A 41 -2.48 10.23 -7.15
N LEU A 42 -1.49 10.60 -6.34
CA LEU A 42 -1.63 10.63 -4.89
C LEU A 42 -2.53 11.81 -4.49
N ILE A 43 -3.59 11.52 -3.74
CA ILE A 43 -4.48 12.51 -3.15
C ILE A 43 -3.95 12.87 -1.76
N GLU A 44 -3.78 11.85 -0.92
CA GLU A 44 -3.40 12.00 0.48
C GLU A 44 -2.68 10.75 0.98
N MET A 45 -1.80 10.93 1.97
CA MET A 45 -1.19 9.82 2.69
C MET A 45 -1.31 10.05 4.19
N ASN A 46 -1.87 9.06 4.88
CA ASN A 46 -2.06 9.06 6.32
C ASN A 46 -1.30 7.91 6.97
N ARG A 47 -0.64 8.17 8.10
CA ARG A 47 0.17 7.20 8.83
C ARG A 47 -0.25 7.14 10.29
N GLU A 48 -0.53 5.94 10.78
CA GLU A 48 -0.91 5.70 12.17
C GLU A 48 -0.20 4.48 12.77
N PRO A 49 0.53 4.62 13.89
CA PRO A 49 0.91 5.87 14.54
C PRO A 49 1.92 6.67 13.68
N GLU A 50 1.92 8.00 13.82
CA GLU A 50 2.85 8.87 13.09
C GLU A 50 4.33 8.53 13.35
N LYS A 51 4.64 8.04 14.56
CA LYS A 51 5.98 7.68 15.00
C LYS A 51 5.96 6.32 15.67
N ILE A 52 7.03 5.56 15.41
CA ILE A 52 7.34 4.34 16.16
C ILE A 52 8.32 4.68 17.28
N THR A 53 8.21 3.97 18.40
CA THR A 53 9.10 4.08 19.55
C THR A 53 10.44 3.38 19.32
N GLY A 54 10.49 2.44 18.37
CA GLY A 54 11.67 1.64 18.05
C GLY A 54 11.90 0.49 19.03
N ARG A 55 10.89 0.12 19.83
CA ARG A 55 10.97 -0.93 20.86
C ARG A 55 9.93 -2.00 20.58
N ASP A 56 10.29 -3.25 20.86
CA ASP A 56 9.40 -4.40 20.72
C ASP A 56 8.80 -4.52 19.31
N ILE A 57 7.58 -5.05 19.20
CA ILE A 57 6.83 -5.17 17.95
C ILE A 57 5.82 -4.03 17.87
N GLU A 58 5.87 -3.28 16.78
CA GLU A 58 4.98 -2.14 16.53
C GLU A 58 4.29 -2.31 15.18
N ASN A 59 2.98 -2.06 15.13
CA ASN A 59 2.21 -2.07 13.88
C ASN A 59 1.93 -0.63 13.46
N VAL A 60 2.19 -0.34 12.19
CA VAL A 60 1.89 0.95 11.55
C VAL A 60 0.99 0.70 10.36
N VAL A 61 -0.03 1.51 10.21
CA VAL A 61 -0.90 1.55 9.04
C VAL A 61 -0.60 2.81 8.27
N GLU A 62 -0.25 2.66 6.99
CA GLU A 62 -0.10 3.74 6.03
C GLU A 62 -1.21 3.61 4.98
N ASN A 63 -2.15 4.56 4.96
CA ASN A 63 -3.21 4.63 3.98
C ASN A 63 -2.84 5.66 2.90
N TRP A 64 -2.69 5.19 1.67
CA TRP A 64 -2.37 6.01 0.50
C TRP A 64 -3.62 6.16 -0.35
N ALA A 65 -4.32 7.29 -0.21
CA ALA A 65 -5.49 7.61 -1.01
C ALA A 65 -5.04 8.06 -2.41
N VAL A 66 -5.46 7.34 -3.44
CA VAL A 66 -5.02 7.55 -4.82
C VAL A 66 -6.22 7.67 -5.75
N GLU A 67 -6.06 8.43 -6.84
CA GLU A 67 -7.03 8.51 -7.93
C GLU A 67 -6.42 7.88 -9.19
N CYS A 68 -7.19 7.03 -9.88
CA CYS A 68 -6.80 6.59 -11.21
C CYS A 68 -6.98 7.71 -12.24
N ASN A 69 -5.93 8.04 -12.99
CA ASN A 69 -5.97 9.10 -13.98
C ASN A 69 -6.97 8.84 -15.12
N LYS A 70 -7.23 7.57 -15.43
CA LYS A 70 -8.10 7.15 -16.54
C LYS A 70 -9.59 7.14 -16.18
N CYS A 71 -9.98 6.47 -15.09
CA CYS A 71 -11.39 6.33 -14.71
C CYS A 71 -11.84 7.33 -13.63
N LYS A 72 -10.90 8.09 -13.05
CA LYS A 72 -11.17 9.10 -12.01
C LYS A 72 -11.82 8.56 -10.75
N LYS A 73 -11.75 7.24 -10.55
CA LYS A 73 -12.20 6.61 -9.31
C LYS A 73 -11.08 6.65 -8.28
N PRO A 74 -11.35 7.14 -7.06
CA PRO A 74 -10.42 7.02 -5.95
C PRO A 74 -10.48 5.62 -5.35
N PHE A 75 -9.37 5.23 -4.72
CA PHE A 75 -9.26 4.03 -3.88
C PHE A 75 -8.08 4.21 -2.92
N ILE A 76 -7.94 3.32 -1.94
CA ILE A 76 -6.89 3.40 -0.92
C ILE A 76 -5.98 2.18 -1.03
N ILE A 77 -4.68 2.44 -1.14
CA ILE A 77 -3.64 1.43 -0.93
C ILE A 77 -3.29 1.44 0.56
N ARG A 78 -3.73 0.43 1.31
CA ARG A 78 -3.45 0.29 2.74
C ARG A 78 -2.24 -0.60 2.95
N CYS A 79 -1.17 -0.04 3.47
CA CYS A 79 0.04 -0.75 3.88
C CYS A 79 0.01 -0.98 5.40
N GLN A 80 -0.12 -2.23 5.82
CA GLN A 80 0.01 -2.66 7.22
C GLN A 80 1.42 -3.16 7.45
N ILE A 81 2.20 -2.36 8.16
CA ILE A 81 3.64 -2.54 8.32
C ILE A 81 3.92 -3.02 9.74
N ARG A 82 4.66 -4.11 9.86
CA ARG A 82 5.20 -4.55 11.15
C ARG A 82 6.64 -4.09 11.31
N TYR A 83 6.92 -3.45 12.43
CA TYR A 83 8.27 -3.15 12.87
C TYR A 83 8.65 -4.07 14.03
N ALA A 84 9.90 -4.51 14.08
CA ALA A 84 10.50 -5.17 15.23
C ALA A 84 11.80 -4.45 15.59
N ASN A 85 11.88 -3.91 16.81
CA ASN A 85 13.03 -3.14 17.30
C ASN A 85 13.44 -2.01 16.31
N GLY A 86 12.45 -1.28 15.79
CA GLY A 86 12.65 -0.20 14.84
C GLY A 86 12.96 -0.63 13.40
N LYS A 87 13.06 -1.93 13.09
CA LYS A 87 13.26 -2.43 11.72
C LYS A 87 11.96 -2.91 11.11
N ARG A 88 11.67 -2.48 9.87
CA ARG A 88 10.54 -2.98 9.08
C ARG A 88 10.76 -4.47 8.78
N MET A 89 9.78 -5.30 9.11
CA MET A 89 9.82 -6.75 8.95
C MET A 89 9.07 -7.19 7.71
N ASP A 90 7.80 -6.81 7.62
CA ASP A 90 6.89 -7.12 6.52
C ASP A 90 5.88 -5.98 6.35
N THR A 91 5.45 -5.78 5.10
CA THR A 91 4.35 -4.90 4.75
C THR A 91 3.28 -5.71 4.03
N MET A 92 2.09 -5.83 4.63
CA MET A 92 0.92 -6.39 3.98
C MET A 92 0.13 -5.27 3.29
N VAL A 93 -0.29 -5.50 2.05
CA VAL A 93 -1.00 -4.51 1.25
C VAL A 93 -2.41 -4.97 0.95
N ASN A 94 -3.38 -4.17 1.35
CA ASN A 94 -4.79 -4.32 1.01
C ASN A 94 -5.24 -3.12 0.16
N LEU A 95 -6.25 -3.34 -0.67
CA LEU A 95 -6.92 -2.28 -1.39
C LEU A 95 -8.27 -2.02 -0.74
N LEU A 96 -8.64 -0.76 -0.61
CA LEU A 96 -9.97 -0.35 -0.15
C LEU A 96 -10.61 0.54 -1.22
N ASP A 97 -11.93 0.52 -1.31
CA ASP A 97 -12.64 1.55 -2.08
C ASP A 97 -12.66 2.90 -1.34
N ASP A 98 -13.31 3.88 -1.95
CA ASP A 98 -13.46 5.23 -1.45
C ASP A 98 -14.38 5.34 -0.22
N GLU A 99 -15.20 4.33 0.03
CA GLU A 99 -16.02 4.20 1.25
C GLU A 99 -15.26 3.47 2.38
N GLY A 100 -14.06 2.96 2.09
CA GLY A 100 -13.22 2.22 3.03
C GLY A 100 -13.55 0.73 3.14
N ASN A 101 -14.38 0.19 2.23
CA ASN A 101 -14.65 -1.24 2.16
C ASN A 101 -13.41 -1.96 1.63
N ASP A 102 -13.09 -3.10 2.23
CA ASP A 102 -11.94 -3.91 1.83
C ASP A 102 -12.22 -4.60 0.48
N LEU A 103 -11.44 -4.25 -0.54
CA LEU A 103 -11.46 -4.85 -1.88
C LEU A 103 -10.60 -6.12 -1.95
N GLY A 104 -9.82 -6.39 -0.91
CA GLY A 104 -9.02 -7.58 -0.74
C GLY A 104 -7.53 -7.30 -0.51
N TRP A 105 -6.85 -8.36 -0.10
CA TRP A 105 -5.40 -8.40 0.01
C TRP A 105 -4.74 -8.53 -1.36
N LEU A 106 -3.78 -7.66 -1.66
CA LEU A 106 -3.05 -7.63 -2.93
C LEU A 106 -1.74 -8.42 -2.86
N GLY A 107 -1.00 -8.30 -1.75
CA GLY A 107 0.31 -8.93 -1.61
C GLY A 107 1.11 -8.38 -0.44
N SER A 108 2.39 -8.71 -0.39
CA SER A 108 3.32 -8.25 0.64
C SER A 108 4.70 -7.92 0.08
N TYR A 109 5.46 -7.09 0.80
CA TYR A 109 6.86 -6.77 0.49
C TYR A 109 7.66 -6.39 1.75
#